data_AF-A0A921P0U3-F1
#
_entry.id   AF-A0A921P0U3-F1
#
_cell.length_a   1.000
_cell.length_b   1.000
_cell.length_c   1.000
_cell.angle_alpha   90.00
_cell.angle_beta   90.00
_cell.angle_gamma   90.00
#
_symmetry.space_group_name_H-M   'P 1'
#
loop_
_entity.id
_entity.type
_entity.pdbx_description
1 polymer ?
#
loop_
_entity_poly.entity_id
_entity_poly.type
_entity_poly.pdbx_seq_one_letter_code
_entity_poly.pdbx_strand_id
1 'polypeptide(L)'
;MRALHVLALALLLPLAACGRSDPPADADRAPAGLSRTSQKAWQLARDNLARRNIGIGGKSGLTVQMGRIEDLPEAEITPQGDLLIEGRPVELDETQRGQLLAYREQLVDLAAEGAALGAEGARLGMKAATGAVMAMLTGNREQYKHRLKAEGSRIEEQAGRLVCARLPDLMARQQALAAAIPEFGPYATLTRADIDDCGKRGRKWQMAVNDDRADGTPQEGGWDPAAEADAAAARVDDAR
;
A
#
# COMPACT_ATOMS: atom_id res chain seq x y z
N MET A 1 65.55 49.26 15.47
CA MET A 1 66.14 48.15 16.25
C MET A 1 65.01 47.29 16.79
N ARG A 2 65.06 45.98 16.49
CA ARG A 2 64.29 44.87 17.12
C ARG A 2 62.76 44.93 16.84
N ALA A 3 62.05 43.85 16.54
CA ALA A 3 62.38 42.43 16.62
C ALA A 3 61.23 41.59 16.03
N LEU A 4 61.61 40.52 15.32
CA LEU A 4 60.99 39.18 15.25
C LEU A 4 59.53 39.08 14.72
N HIS A 5 59.10 38.10 13.90
CA HIS A 5 59.37 36.66 13.83
C HIS A 5 59.05 36.22 12.38
N VAL A 6 59.94 35.61 11.60
CA VAL A 6 60.45 34.23 11.67
C VAL A 6 59.36 33.17 11.45
N LEU A 7 59.55 32.43 10.34
CA LEU A 7 59.00 31.11 9.97
C LEU A 7 57.48 31.07 9.66
N ALA A 8 56.99 30.34 8.66
CA ALA A 8 57.56 29.23 7.92
C ALA A 8 56.92 29.10 6.53
N LEU A 9 57.77 28.70 5.61
CA LEU A 9 57.51 28.28 4.23
C LEU A 9 57.14 26.79 4.24
N ALA A 10 55.91 26.43 3.87
CA ALA A 10 55.45 25.11 3.38
C ALA A 10 53.92 25.20 3.17
N LEU A 11 53.25 24.88 2.06
CA LEU A 11 53.56 24.15 0.84
C LEU A 11 52.83 24.84 -0.33
N LEU A 12 53.48 24.87 -1.50
CA LEU A 12 52.83 24.94 -2.80
C LEU A 12 52.39 23.52 -3.21
N LEU A 13 51.09 23.30 -3.38
CA LEU A 13 50.51 22.20 -4.16
C LEU A 13 49.35 22.78 -5.01
N PRO A 14 49.16 22.31 -6.24
CA PRO A 14 48.60 23.11 -7.34
C PRO A 14 47.07 23.19 -7.35
N LEU A 15 46.57 24.34 -7.80
CA LEU A 15 45.21 24.49 -8.32
C LEU A 15 45.05 23.63 -9.58
N ALA A 16 44.30 22.53 -9.50
CA ALA A 16 43.61 21.91 -10.62
C ALA A 16 42.61 20.83 -10.14
N ALA A 17 41.37 21.23 -9.82
CA ALA A 17 40.15 20.41 -9.98
C ALA A 17 38.89 21.15 -9.45
N CYS A 18 38.51 22.25 -10.09
CA CYS A 18 37.11 22.67 -10.13
C CYS A 18 36.48 21.98 -11.33
N GLY A 19 35.59 21.00 -11.13
CA GLY A 19 34.87 20.41 -12.25
C GLY A 19 34.32 19.00 -12.08
N ARG A 20 33.56 18.72 -11.02
CA ARG A 20 32.37 17.85 -11.11
C ARG A 20 31.49 18.04 -9.88
N SER A 21 30.40 18.77 -10.04
CA SER A 21 29.30 18.72 -9.09
C SER A 21 28.58 17.40 -9.32
N ASP A 22 29.03 16.33 -8.67
CA ASP A 22 28.21 15.13 -8.56
C ASP A 22 26.96 15.52 -7.74
N PRO A 23 25.73 15.27 -8.25
CA PRO A 23 24.54 15.45 -7.43
C PRO A 23 24.65 14.51 -6.22
N PRO A 24 24.20 14.91 -5.02
CA PRO A 24 24.27 14.06 -3.84
C PRO A 24 23.47 12.78 -4.08
N ALA A 25 24.18 11.71 -4.38
CA ALA A 25 23.67 10.37 -4.54
C ALA A 25 23.53 9.74 -3.15
N ASP A 26 22.53 10.14 -2.38
CA ASP A 26 22.04 9.33 -1.24
C ASP A 26 20.62 9.69 -0.75
N ALA A 27 19.80 10.37 -1.57
CA ALA A 27 18.38 10.57 -1.27
C ALA A 27 17.45 9.44 -1.79
N ASP A 28 18.01 8.45 -2.50
CA ASP A 28 17.23 7.39 -3.17
C ASP A 28 17.42 5.99 -2.55
N ARG A 29 18.22 5.83 -1.48
CA ARG A 29 18.21 4.61 -0.66
C ARG A 29 17.24 4.80 0.50
N ALA A 30 16.02 4.29 0.36
CA ALA A 30 15.24 3.93 1.54
C ALA A 30 16.14 3.07 2.44
N PRO A 31 16.26 3.35 3.75
CA PRO A 31 17.02 2.52 4.66
C PRO A 31 16.62 1.06 4.48
N ALA A 32 17.58 0.13 4.42
CA ALA A 32 17.28 -1.30 4.30
C ALA A 32 16.33 -1.83 5.41
N GLY A 33 16.17 -1.07 6.51
CA GLY A 33 15.12 -1.28 7.53
C GLY A 33 13.70 -1.08 6.99
N LEU A 34 13.43 0.00 6.26
CA LEU A 34 12.12 0.33 5.66
C LEU A 34 11.68 -0.68 4.60
N SER A 35 12.61 -1.24 3.83
CA SER A 35 12.32 -2.35 2.90
C SER A 35 11.86 -3.61 3.61
N ARG A 36 12.53 -3.96 4.72
CA ARG A 36 12.23 -5.14 5.52
C ARG A 36 10.95 -4.98 6.35
N THR A 37 10.67 -3.80 6.90
CA THR A 37 9.44 -3.55 7.66
C THR A 37 8.21 -3.65 6.76
N SER A 38 8.22 -3.09 5.55
CA SER A 38 7.07 -3.26 4.67
C SER A 38 6.93 -4.69 4.15
N GLN A 39 8.02 -5.42 3.89
CA GLN A 39 7.93 -6.87 3.58
C GLN A 39 7.27 -7.67 4.71
N LYS A 40 7.62 -7.35 5.97
CA LYS A 40 6.96 -7.96 7.13
C LYS A 40 5.49 -7.56 7.25
N ALA A 41 5.17 -6.29 7.04
CA ALA A 41 3.78 -5.84 7.00
C ALA A 41 2.98 -6.55 5.90
N TRP A 42 3.60 -6.84 4.74
CA TRP A 42 2.98 -7.64 3.68
C TRP A 42 2.70 -9.07 4.06
N GLN A 43 3.69 -9.74 4.65
CA GLN A 43 3.52 -11.11 5.11
C GLN A 43 2.47 -11.18 6.21
N LEU A 44 2.47 -10.23 7.14
CA LEU A 44 1.49 -10.15 8.21
C LEU A 44 0.07 -9.91 7.66
N ALA A 45 -0.09 -9.04 6.66
CA ALA A 45 -1.37 -8.82 6.01
C ALA A 45 -1.87 -10.10 5.32
N ARG A 46 -1.00 -10.78 4.56
CA ARG A 46 -1.31 -12.08 3.93
C ARG A 46 -1.72 -13.13 4.94
N ASP A 47 -0.94 -13.28 6.00
CA ASP A 47 -1.17 -14.24 7.06
C ASP A 47 -2.51 -13.99 7.78
N ASN A 48 -2.85 -12.72 8.03
CA ASN A 48 -4.12 -12.36 8.63
C ASN A 48 -5.30 -12.64 7.68
N LEU A 49 -5.17 -12.26 6.41
CA LEU A 49 -6.16 -12.57 5.37
C LEU A 49 -6.36 -14.09 5.22
N ALA A 50 -5.29 -14.88 5.29
CA ALA A 50 -5.36 -16.33 5.15
C ALA A 50 -6.05 -17.01 6.34
N ARG A 51 -5.84 -16.52 7.57
CA ARG A 51 -6.37 -17.14 8.80
C ARG A 51 -7.76 -16.68 9.20
N ARG A 52 -8.24 -15.54 8.70
CA ARG A 52 -9.53 -14.94 9.12
C ARG A 52 -10.58 -15.04 8.04
N ASN A 53 -11.84 -15.00 8.43
CA ASN A 53 -12.95 -14.86 7.51
C ASN A 53 -12.78 -13.58 6.66
N ILE A 54 -13.09 -13.66 5.37
CA ILE A 54 -13.06 -12.51 4.45
C ILE A 54 -14.50 -12.11 4.16
N GLY A 55 -14.84 -10.86 4.46
CA GLY A 55 -16.13 -10.25 4.14
C GLY A 55 -16.26 -10.00 2.64
N ILE A 56 -17.39 -10.42 2.07
CA ILE A 56 -17.79 -10.20 0.67
C ILE A 56 -19.10 -9.41 0.56
N GLY A 57 -19.72 -9.09 1.71
CA GLY A 57 -21.00 -8.41 1.83
C GLY A 57 -21.14 -7.71 3.18
N GLY A 58 -21.94 -6.65 3.25
CA GLY A 58 -22.16 -5.89 4.49
C GLY A 58 -21.06 -4.87 4.82
N LYS A 59 -21.07 -4.37 6.06
CA LYS A 59 -20.20 -3.28 6.55
C LYS A 59 -19.19 -3.74 7.61
N SER A 60 -18.98 -5.04 7.75
CA SER A 60 -18.32 -5.62 8.92
C SER A 60 -17.18 -6.55 8.53
N GLY A 61 -16.06 -6.43 9.26
CA GLY A 61 -14.95 -7.36 9.20
C GLY A 61 -13.98 -7.08 8.06
N LEU A 62 -13.16 -8.09 7.74
CA LEU A 62 -12.08 -8.01 6.76
C LEU A 62 -12.67 -7.99 5.34
N THR A 63 -13.15 -6.83 4.89
CA THR A 63 -13.93 -6.74 3.65
C THR A 63 -13.02 -6.45 2.47
N VAL A 64 -13.20 -7.16 1.36
CA VAL A 64 -12.64 -6.78 0.06
C VAL A 64 -13.78 -6.18 -0.77
N GLN A 65 -13.93 -4.86 -0.72
CA GLN A 65 -15.07 -4.23 -1.39
C GLN A 65 -14.85 -4.10 -2.90
N MET A 66 -15.73 -4.74 -3.67
CA MET A 66 -15.80 -4.66 -5.12
C MET A 66 -17.18 -4.16 -5.57
N GLY A 67 -17.27 -2.94 -6.09
CA GLY A 67 -18.53 -2.37 -6.58
C GLY A 67 -19.46 -1.86 -5.46
N ARG A 68 -20.78 -1.82 -5.74
CA ARG A 68 -21.79 -1.33 -4.79
C ARG A 68 -22.29 -2.47 -3.90
N ILE A 69 -21.85 -2.48 -2.63
CA ILE A 69 -22.24 -3.48 -1.61
C ILE A 69 -23.28 -2.92 -0.63
N GLU A 70 -23.75 -1.69 -0.89
CA GLU A 70 -24.78 -1.05 -0.06
C GLU A 70 -26.05 -1.93 -0.07
N ASP A 71 -26.53 -2.26 1.14
CA ASP A 71 -27.79 -2.98 1.42
C ASP A 71 -27.80 -4.52 1.34
N LEU A 72 -26.64 -5.19 1.23
CA LEU A 72 -26.57 -6.65 1.35
C LEU A 72 -26.34 -7.11 2.80
N PRO A 73 -26.89 -8.28 3.21
CA PRO A 73 -26.55 -8.93 4.47
C PRO A 73 -25.03 -9.13 4.62
N GLU A 74 -24.55 -9.23 5.86
CA GLU A 74 -23.15 -9.59 6.11
C GLU A 74 -22.87 -10.99 5.55
N ALA A 75 -21.83 -11.10 4.73
CA ALA A 75 -21.41 -12.38 4.20
C ALA A 75 -19.90 -12.53 4.26
N GLU A 76 -19.46 -13.71 4.67
CA GLU A 76 -18.07 -14.04 4.89
C GLU A 76 -17.69 -15.37 4.25
N ILE A 77 -16.45 -15.49 3.77
CA ILE A 77 -15.85 -16.75 3.36
C ILE A 77 -14.82 -17.17 4.40
N THR A 78 -14.94 -18.37 4.97
CA THR A 78 -14.00 -18.88 5.99
C THR A 78 -12.68 -19.36 5.36
N PRO A 79 -11.60 -19.53 6.14
CA PRO A 79 -10.37 -20.19 5.69
C PRO A 79 -10.58 -21.60 5.14
N GLN A 80 -11.65 -22.27 5.54
CA GLN A 80 -12.01 -23.63 5.14
C GLN A 80 -12.93 -23.69 3.90
N GLY A 81 -13.31 -22.52 3.36
CA GLY A 81 -14.15 -22.44 2.17
C GLY A 81 -15.65 -22.48 2.43
N ASP A 82 -16.07 -22.31 3.69
CA ASP A 82 -17.50 -22.14 4.01
C ASP A 82 -17.95 -20.73 3.63
N LEU A 83 -19.19 -20.63 3.15
CA LEU A 83 -19.90 -19.37 3.01
C LEU A 83 -20.79 -19.17 4.24
N LEU A 84 -20.61 -18.04 4.92
CA LEU A 84 -21.46 -17.60 6.03
C LEU A 84 -22.29 -16.40 5.58
N ILE A 85 -23.59 -16.42 5.83
CA ILE A 85 -24.49 -15.28 5.62
C ILE A 85 -25.18 -14.96 6.95
N GLU A 86 -25.00 -13.75 7.45
CA GLU A 86 -25.42 -13.34 8.81
C GLU A 86 -24.90 -14.33 9.86
N GLY A 87 -23.64 -14.76 9.71
CA GLY A 87 -22.97 -15.74 10.58
C GLY A 87 -23.48 -17.18 10.46
N ARG A 88 -24.43 -17.47 9.56
CA ARG A 88 -24.98 -18.84 9.37
C ARG A 88 -24.32 -19.52 8.18
N PRO A 89 -23.87 -20.78 8.31
CA PRO A 89 -23.29 -21.51 7.19
C PRO A 89 -24.36 -21.80 6.12
N VAL A 90 -23.97 -21.63 4.87
CA VAL A 90 -24.70 -22.13 3.70
C VAL A 90 -24.28 -23.58 3.47
N GLU A 91 -25.23 -24.45 3.13
CA GLU A 91 -24.94 -25.84 2.77
C GLU A 91 -24.20 -25.89 1.42
N LEU A 92 -23.03 -26.52 1.41
CA LEU A 92 -22.15 -26.58 0.25
C LEU A 92 -21.68 -28.02 0.03
N ASP A 93 -21.66 -28.44 -1.23
CA ASP A 93 -20.90 -29.62 -1.64
C ASP A 93 -19.39 -29.33 -1.77
N GLU A 94 -18.61 -30.40 -1.96
CA GLU A 94 -17.15 -30.28 -2.05
C GLU A 94 -16.69 -29.47 -3.27
N THR A 95 -17.46 -29.49 -4.37
CA THR A 95 -17.13 -28.73 -5.58
C THR A 95 -17.34 -27.23 -5.33
N GLN A 96 -18.47 -26.86 -4.73
CA GLN A 96 -18.81 -25.49 -4.36
C GLN A 96 -17.80 -24.93 -3.33
N ARG A 97 -17.45 -25.73 -2.32
CA ARG A 97 -16.41 -25.39 -1.33
C ARG A 97 -15.05 -25.14 -2.00
N GLY A 98 -14.65 -26.01 -2.92
CA GLY A 98 -13.41 -25.84 -3.70
C GLY A 98 -13.41 -24.56 -4.53
N GLN A 99 -14.54 -24.18 -5.13
CA GLN A 99 -14.68 -22.93 -5.87
C GLN A 99 -14.58 -21.69 -4.97
N LEU A 100 -15.19 -21.74 -3.77
CA LEU A 100 -15.09 -20.65 -2.78
C LEU A 100 -13.66 -20.48 -2.26
N LEU A 101 -12.95 -21.58 -2.00
CA LEU A 101 -11.52 -21.53 -1.64
C LEU A 101 -10.68 -20.87 -2.72
N ALA A 102 -10.86 -21.27 -3.98
CA ALA A 102 -10.11 -20.68 -5.09
C ALA A 102 -10.42 -19.19 -5.29
N TYR A 103 -11.68 -18.78 -5.09
CA TYR A 103 -12.07 -17.37 -5.12
C TYR A 103 -11.45 -16.59 -3.95
N ARG A 104 -11.49 -17.17 -2.74
CA ARG A 104 -10.87 -16.61 -1.53
C ARG A 104 -9.37 -16.40 -1.70
N GLU A 105 -8.65 -17.39 -2.22
CA GLU A 105 -7.21 -17.28 -2.50
C GLU A 105 -6.91 -16.10 -3.45
N GLN A 106 -7.74 -15.92 -4.48
CA GLN A 106 -7.60 -14.78 -5.38
C GLN A 106 -7.85 -13.43 -4.68
N LEU A 107 -8.80 -13.35 -3.75
CA LEU A 107 -9.01 -12.16 -2.93
C LEU A 107 -7.81 -11.88 -2.01
N VAL A 108 -7.25 -12.92 -1.38
CA VAL A 108 -6.03 -12.81 -0.54
C VAL A 108 -4.86 -12.29 -1.37
N ASP A 109 -4.66 -12.83 -2.56
CA ASP A 109 -3.57 -12.42 -3.45
C ASP A 109 -3.71 -10.96 -3.89
N LEU A 110 -4.92 -10.57 -4.29
CA LEU A 110 -5.21 -9.21 -4.72
C LEU A 110 -5.09 -8.21 -3.57
N ALA A 111 -5.57 -8.57 -2.38
CA ALA A 111 -5.38 -7.78 -1.17
C ALA A 111 -3.90 -7.64 -0.82
N ALA A 112 -3.10 -8.71 -0.92
CA ALA A 112 -1.67 -8.66 -0.65
C ALA A 112 -0.90 -7.77 -1.65
N GLU A 113 -1.26 -7.83 -2.93
CA GLU A 113 -0.69 -6.96 -3.98
C GLU A 113 -1.12 -5.50 -3.81
N GLY A 114 -2.41 -5.26 -3.54
CA GLY A 114 -2.95 -3.93 -3.30
C GLY A 114 -2.32 -3.29 -2.07
N ALA A 115 -2.11 -4.11 -1.05
CA ALA A 115 -1.39 -3.69 0.10
C ALA A 115 0.06 -3.38 -0.33
N ALA A 116 0.81 -4.26 -1.03
CA ALA A 116 2.17 -4.00 -1.58
C ALA A 116 2.41 -2.57 -2.07
N LEU A 117 1.47 -2.12 -2.90
CA LEU A 117 1.42 -0.78 -3.49
C LEU A 117 1.14 0.32 -2.45
N GLY A 118 0.28 0.06 -1.47
CA GLY A 118 0.02 0.92 -0.32
C GLY A 118 1.27 1.30 0.48
N ALA A 119 2.20 0.38 0.77
CA ALA A 119 3.45 0.78 1.45
C ALA A 119 4.40 1.55 0.53
N GLU A 120 4.37 1.34 -0.79
CA GLU A 120 5.09 2.21 -1.72
C GLU A 120 4.52 3.63 -1.68
N GLY A 121 3.20 3.77 -1.70
CA GLY A 121 2.50 5.05 -1.55
C GLY A 121 2.82 5.73 -0.23
N ALA A 122 2.86 4.98 0.88
CA ALA A 122 3.22 5.55 2.17
C ALA A 122 4.69 5.95 2.30
N ARG A 123 5.62 5.17 1.73
CA ARG A 123 7.02 5.58 1.63
C ARG A 123 7.17 6.87 0.84
N LEU A 124 6.41 7.01 -0.25
CA LEU A 124 6.36 8.27 -1.00
C LEU A 124 5.80 9.41 -0.13
N GLY A 125 4.78 9.16 0.67
CA GLY A 125 4.23 10.11 1.64
C GLY A 125 5.25 10.57 2.68
N MET A 126 6.00 9.63 3.27
CA MET A 126 7.09 9.93 4.22
C MET A 126 8.21 10.73 3.57
N LYS A 127 8.65 10.31 2.38
CA LYS A 127 9.61 11.05 1.56
C LYS A 127 9.09 12.47 1.32
N ALA A 128 7.83 12.62 0.94
CA ALA A 128 7.20 13.91 0.70
C ALA A 128 7.24 14.81 1.92
N ALA A 129 6.90 14.30 3.11
CA ALA A 129 6.96 15.05 4.37
C ALA A 129 8.39 15.51 4.68
N THR A 130 9.37 14.60 4.73
CA THR A 130 10.77 14.94 5.04
C THR A 130 11.36 15.91 4.03
N GLY A 131 11.14 15.67 2.75
CA GLY A 131 11.68 16.54 1.70
C GLY A 131 10.93 17.88 1.59
N ALA A 132 9.67 18.00 2.04
CA ALA A 132 8.99 19.29 2.13
C ALA A 132 9.63 20.19 3.19
N VAL A 133 10.00 19.62 4.34
CA VAL A 133 10.79 20.32 5.39
C VAL A 133 12.11 20.79 4.80
N MET A 134 12.86 19.91 4.15
CA MET A 134 14.15 20.28 3.52
C MET A 134 13.97 21.32 2.40
N ALA A 135 12.97 21.18 1.54
CA ALA A 135 12.72 22.12 0.45
C ALA A 135 12.28 23.51 0.94
N MET A 136 11.68 23.60 2.14
CA MET A 136 11.44 24.89 2.80
C MET A 136 12.74 25.54 3.26
N LEU A 137 13.70 24.75 3.77
CA LEU A 137 15.03 25.25 4.17
C LEU A 137 15.90 25.65 2.97
N THR A 138 15.81 24.93 1.84
CA THR A 138 16.68 25.15 0.67
C THR A 138 16.03 25.96 -0.47
N GLY A 139 14.75 26.33 -0.37
CA GLY A 139 14.03 27.10 -1.40
C GLY A 139 13.57 26.33 -2.64
N ASN A 140 13.76 25.00 -2.72
CA ASN A 140 13.51 24.18 -3.93
C ASN A 140 12.10 23.56 -4.02
N ARG A 141 11.08 24.21 -3.46
CA ARG A 141 9.74 23.63 -3.26
C ARG A 141 9.05 23.13 -4.53
N GLU A 142 9.08 23.88 -5.62
CA GLU A 142 8.32 23.53 -6.82
C GLU A 142 8.93 22.36 -7.59
N GLN A 143 10.24 22.31 -7.76
CA GLN A 143 10.92 21.18 -8.38
C GLN A 143 10.69 19.89 -7.57
N TYR A 144 10.70 20.01 -6.24
CA TYR A 144 10.43 18.89 -5.33
C TYR A 144 8.99 18.37 -5.48
N LYS A 145 8.00 19.26 -5.48
CA LYS A 145 6.59 18.91 -5.72
C LYS A 145 6.38 18.22 -7.07
N HIS A 146 7.02 18.71 -8.14
CA HIS A 146 6.91 18.10 -9.46
C HIS A 146 7.46 16.67 -9.49
N ARG A 147 8.61 16.42 -8.86
CA ARG A 147 9.20 15.07 -8.76
C ARG A 147 8.28 14.12 -7.98
N LEU A 148 7.74 14.56 -6.84
CA LEU A 148 6.80 13.77 -6.05
C LEU A 148 5.51 13.43 -6.79
N LYS A 149 4.92 14.41 -7.49
CA LYS A 149 3.72 14.17 -8.32
C LYS A 149 4.00 13.12 -9.40
N ALA A 150 5.15 13.21 -10.07
CA ALA A 150 5.53 12.23 -11.09
C ALA A 150 5.74 10.82 -10.50
N GLU A 151 6.36 10.73 -9.32
CA GLU A 151 6.54 9.45 -8.61
C GLU A 151 5.18 8.87 -8.16
N GLY A 152 4.30 9.71 -7.62
CA GLY A 152 2.94 9.32 -7.24
C GLY A 152 2.09 8.83 -8.41
N SER A 153 2.07 9.57 -9.53
CA SER A 153 1.34 9.15 -10.73
C SER A 153 1.86 7.82 -11.30
N ARG A 154 3.17 7.53 -11.19
CA ARG A 154 3.73 6.23 -11.59
C ARG A 154 3.22 5.09 -10.71
N ILE A 155 3.18 5.28 -9.39
CA ILE A 155 2.64 4.29 -8.45
C ILE A 155 1.15 4.07 -8.73
N GLU A 156 0.37 5.14 -8.92
CA GLU A 156 -1.06 5.05 -9.25
C GLU A 156 -1.31 4.30 -10.58
N GLU A 157 -0.51 4.56 -11.62
CA GLU A 157 -0.61 3.86 -12.90
C GLU A 157 -0.26 2.37 -12.77
N GLN A 158 0.79 2.05 -12.01
CA GLN A 158 1.19 0.66 -11.77
C GLN A 158 0.11 -0.10 -10.98
N ALA A 159 -0.41 0.52 -9.92
CA ALA A 159 -1.49 -0.02 -9.13
C ALA A 159 -2.74 -0.27 -9.98
N GLY A 160 -3.13 0.71 -10.80
CA GLY A 160 -4.24 0.58 -11.73
C GLY A 160 -4.05 -0.61 -12.66
N ARG A 161 -2.90 -0.71 -13.35
CA ARG A 161 -2.65 -1.82 -14.29
C ARG A 161 -2.71 -3.19 -13.62
N LEU A 162 -2.10 -3.34 -12.45
CA LEU A 162 -2.09 -4.60 -11.70
C LEU A 162 -3.51 -5.03 -11.34
N VAL A 163 -4.29 -4.15 -10.73
CA VAL A 163 -5.67 -4.46 -10.32
C VAL A 163 -6.54 -4.75 -11.54
N CYS A 164 -6.49 -3.91 -12.58
CA CYS A 164 -7.32 -4.09 -13.77
C CYS A 164 -7.04 -5.40 -14.51
N ALA A 165 -5.79 -5.88 -14.51
CA ALA A 165 -5.44 -7.16 -15.11
C ALA A 165 -6.09 -8.37 -14.40
N ARG A 166 -6.44 -8.23 -13.10
CA ARG A 166 -7.03 -9.30 -12.28
C ARG A 166 -8.56 -9.37 -12.36
N LEU A 167 -9.22 -8.28 -12.77
CA LEU A 167 -10.69 -8.19 -12.72
C LEU A 167 -11.43 -9.18 -13.63
N PRO A 168 -11.00 -9.46 -14.87
CA PRO A 168 -11.71 -10.41 -15.73
C PRO A 168 -11.83 -11.80 -15.10
N ASP A 169 -10.72 -12.31 -14.54
CA ASP A 169 -10.69 -13.61 -13.89
C ASP A 169 -11.54 -13.62 -12.61
N LEU A 170 -11.49 -12.53 -11.84
CA LEU A 170 -12.30 -12.39 -10.63
C LEU A 170 -13.79 -12.40 -10.95
N MET A 171 -14.20 -11.69 -12.00
CA MET A 171 -15.59 -11.65 -12.47
C MET A 171 -16.06 -13.04 -12.92
N ALA A 172 -15.22 -13.76 -13.68
CA ALA A 172 -15.55 -15.10 -14.13
C ALA A 172 -15.78 -16.06 -12.96
N ARG A 173 -14.98 -15.97 -11.90
CA ARG A 173 -15.17 -16.77 -10.68
C ARG A 173 -16.44 -16.38 -9.92
N GLN A 174 -16.72 -15.09 -9.78
CA GLN A 174 -17.97 -14.64 -9.15
C GLN A 174 -19.19 -15.16 -9.89
N GLN A 175 -19.19 -15.12 -11.22
CA GLN A 175 -20.29 -15.63 -12.05
C GLN A 175 -20.44 -17.15 -11.94
N ALA A 176 -19.33 -17.88 -11.91
CA ALA A 176 -19.34 -19.33 -11.70
C ALA A 176 -19.91 -19.69 -10.32
N LEU A 177 -19.50 -18.97 -9.26
CA LEU A 177 -20.02 -19.13 -7.91
C LEU A 177 -21.50 -18.78 -7.83
N ALA A 178 -21.93 -17.68 -8.44
CA ALA A 178 -23.35 -17.29 -8.47
C ALA A 178 -24.23 -18.31 -9.21
N ALA A 179 -23.69 -18.98 -10.24
CA ALA A 179 -24.39 -20.04 -10.93
C ALA A 179 -24.45 -21.36 -10.12
N ALA A 180 -23.42 -21.64 -9.32
CA ALA A 180 -23.33 -22.86 -8.52
C ALA A 180 -24.00 -22.74 -7.15
N ILE A 181 -24.03 -21.54 -6.56
CA ILE A 181 -24.49 -21.26 -5.19
C ILE A 181 -25.47 -20.07 -5.27
N PRO A 182 -26.80 -20.33 -5.31
CA PRO A 182 -27.81 -19.28 -5.42
C PRO A 182 -27.68 -18.17 -4.35
N GLU A 183 -27.30 -18.55 -3.12
CA GLU A 183 -27.08 -17.66 -1.99
C GLU A 183 -25.89 -16.71 -2.18
N PHE A 184 -24.92 -17.09 -3.03
CA PHE A 184 -23.78 -16.23 -3.38
C PHE A 184 -24.15 -15.19 -4.44
N GLY A 185 -25.20 -15.42 -5.22
CA GLY A 185 -25.61 -14.58 -6.35
C GLY A 185 -25.64 -13.07 -6.07
N PRO A 186 -26.25 -12.59 -4.97
CA PRO A 186 -26.28 -11.17 -4.64
C PRO A 186 -24.90 -10.53 -4.42
N TYR A 187 -23.88 -11.32 -4.08
CA TYR A 187 -22.51 -10.86 -3.80
C TYR A 187 -21.60 -10.89 -5.04
N ALA A 188 -22.07 -11.43 -6.16
CA ALA A 188 -21.38 -11.42 -7.45
C ALA A 188 -21.59 -10.08 -8.19
N THR A 189 -21.08 -9.01 -7.61
CA THR A 189 -21.36 -7.62 -8.03
C THR A 189 -20.48 -7.10 -9.17
N LEU A 190 -19.38 -7.79 -9.51
CA LEU A 190 -18.42 -7.29 -10.49
C LEU A 190 -19.00 -7.38 -11.90
N THR A 191 -19.09 -6.24 -12.59
CA THR A 191 -19.67 -6.16 -13.93
C THR A 191 -18.60 -5.95 -15.00
N ARG A 192 -18.97 -6.19 -16.26
CA ARG A 192 -18.11 -5.83 -17.41
C ARG A 192 -17.83 -4.33 -17.47
N ALA A 193 -18.77 -3.48 -17.05
CA ALA A 193 -18.55 -2.04 -16.99
C ALA A 193 -17.44 -1.69 -16.00
N ASP A 194 -17.35 -2.38 -14.85
CA ASP A 194 -16.28 -2.16 -13.87
C ASP A 194 -14.89 -2.51 -14.42
N ILE A 195 -14.81 -3.56 -15.26
CA ILE A 195 -13.59 -3.93 -15.99
C ILE A 195 -13.25 -2.85 -17.01
N ASP A 196 -14.22 -2.49 -17.86
CA ASP A 196 -14.03 -1.53 -18.94
C ASP A 196 -13.65 -0.14 -18.42
N ASP A 197 -14.10 0.20 -17.22
CA ASP A 197 -13.83 1.47 -16.56
C ASP A 197 -12.60 1.47 -15.65
N CYS A 198 -12.00 0.30 -15.45
CA CYS A 198 -10.82 0.18 -14.61
C CYS A 198 -9.64 0.97 -15.19
N GLY A 199 -8.98 1.76 -14.34
CA GLY A 199 -7.82 2.58 -14.72
C GLY A 199 -8.14 3.85 -15.51
N LYS A 200 -9.43 4.16 -15.78
CA LYS A 200 -9.81 5.45 -16.37
C LYS A 200 -9.67 6.58 -15.34
N ARG A 201 -9.02 7.69 -15.75
CA ARG A 201 -8.82 8.87 -14.89
C ARG A 201 -10.15 9.37 -14.31
N GLY A 202 -10.22 9.54 -12.99
CA GLY A 202 -11.36 10.16 -12.30
C GLY A 202 -12.37 9.20 -11.67
N ARG A 203 -12.31 7.89 -11.94
CA ARG A 203 -13.03 6.88 -11.15
C ARG A 203 -12.02 5.99 -10.42
N LYS A 204 -11.84 6.29 -9.14
CA LYS A 204 -10.95 5.55 -8.26
C LYS A 204 -11.59 4.21 -7.97
N TRP A 205 -11.06 3.18 -8.61
CA TRP A 205 -11.22 1.82 -8.13
C TRP A 205 -10.58 1.74 -6.74
N GLN A 206 -11.38 1.47 -5.72
CA GLN A 206 -10.95 1.43 -4.33
C GLN A 206 -11.02 -0.01 -3.84
N MET A 207 -9.89 -0.70 -3.86
CA MET A 207 -9.70 -1.90 -3.07
C MET A 207 -9.43 -1.46 -1.64
N ALA A 208 -10.46 -1.39 -0.80
CA ALA A 208 -10.27 -1.17 0.62
C ALA A 208 -10.24 -2.54 1.30
N VAL A 209 -9.16 -2.83 2.01
CA VAL A 209 -9.13 -3.87 3.03
C VAL A 209 -9.44 -3.16 4.34
N ASN A 210 -10.72 -3.16 4.71
CA ASN A 210 -11.12 -2.63 6.01
C ASN A 210 -11.08 -3.77 7.00
N ASP A 211 -10.59 -3.53 8.21
CA ASP A 211 -10.69 -4.47 9.32
C ASP A 211 -11.24 -3.72 10.53
N ASP A 212 -12.56 -3.72 10.67
CA ASP A 212 -13.23 -3.01 11.78
C ASP A 212 -12.98 -3.70 13.14
N ARG A 213 -12.37 -4.89 13.12
CA ARG A 213 -11.93 -5.66 14.29
C ARG A 213 -10.43 -5.57 14.52
N ALA A 214 -9.68 -4.82 13.70
CA ALA A 214 -8.36 -4.36 14.08
C ALA A 214 -8.56 -3.40 15.25
N ASP A 215 -8.40 -3.94 16.46
CA ASP A 215 -8.19 -3.08 17.61
C ASP A 215 -7.01 -2.18 17.25
N GLY A 216 -7.16 -0.87 17.40
CA GLY A 216 -6.09 0.08 17.13
C GLY A 216 -4.88 -0.07 18.07
N THR A 217 -4.65 -1.25 18.64
CA THR A 217 -3.45 -1.60 19.37
C THR A 217 -2.32 -1.70 18.35
N PRO A 218 -1.26 -0.90 18.49
CA PRO A 218 -0.03 -1.14 17.76
C PRO A 218 0.42 -2.56 18.12
N GLN A 219 0.32 -3.50 17.18
CA GLN A 219 1.00 -4.78 17.34
C GLN A 219 2.46 -4.46 17.62
N GLU A 220 3.05 -5.03 18.68
CA GLU A 220 4.48 -4.86 18.94
C GLU A 220 5.26 -5.31 17.69
N GLY A 221 5.87 -4.35 16.99
CA GLY A 221 6.58 -4.57 15.71
C GLY A 221 5.77 -4.30 14.43
N GLY A 222 4.53 -3.83 14.54
CA GLY A 222 3.73 -3.29 13.44
C GLY A 222 4.17 -1.88 13.04
N TRP A 223 4.18 -1.62 11.74
CA TRP A 223 4.55 -0.31 11.19
C TRP A 223 3.40 0.69 11.45
N ASP A 224 3.63 1.64 12.37
CA ASP A 224 2.73 2.75 12.68
C ASP A 224 3.17 4.02 11.92
N PRO A 225 2.52 4.35 10.79
CA PRO A 225 2.89 5.52 10.00
C PRO A 225 2.63 6.84 10.73
N ALA A 226 1.70 6.89 11.68
CA ALA A 226 1.42 8.09 12.45
C ALA A 226 2.55 8.32 13.48
N ALA A 227 2.95 7.29 14.23
CA ALA A 227 4.08 7.39 15.15
C ALA A 227 5.40 7.70 14.43
N GLU A 228 5.63 7.17 13.22
CA GLU A 228 6.81 7.53 12.42
C GLU A 228 6.79 8.98 11.93
N ALA A 229 5.61 9.50 11.54
CA ALA A 229 5.44 10.89 11.15
C ALA A 229 5.64 11.85 12.35
N ASP A 230 5.08 11.50 13.51
CA ASP A 230 5.23 12.27 14.75
C ASP A 230 6.68 12.25 15.24
N ALA A 231 7.36 11.10 15.19
CA ALA A 231 8.78 10.99 15.51
C ALA A 231 9.67 11.80 14.54
N ALA A 232 9.30 11.89 13.26
CA ALA A 232 9.98 12.74 12.30
C ALA A 232 9.77 14.24 12.59
N ALA A 233 8.57 14.63 13.02
CA ALA A 233 8.25 16.00 13.43
C ALA A 233 9.03 16.41 14.69
N ALA A 234 9.08 15.55 15.71
CA ALA A 234 9.79 15.83 16.96
C ALA A 234 11.31 16.07 16.76
N ARG A 235 11.96 15.35 15.83
CA ARG A 235 13.39 15.56 15.52
C ARG A 235 13.69 16.90 14.85
N VAL A 236 12.69 17.54 14.23
CA VAL A 236 12.85 18.87 13.62
C VAL A 236 12.80 19.96 14.69
N ASP A 237 11.98 19.77 15.72
CA ASP A 237 11.86 20.71 16.84
C ASP A 237 13.11 20.70 17.73
N ASP A 238 13.75 19.55 17.94
CA ASP A 238 15.01 19.43 18.70
C ASP A 238 16.25 20.01 17.96
N ALA A 239 16.15 20.26 16.65
CA ALA A 239 17.23 20.80 15.84
C ALA A 239 17.22 22.34 15.73
N ARG A 240 16.32 23.01 16.47
CA ARG A 240 16.08 24.46 16.44
C ARG A 240 16.50 25.14 17.73
#